data_AF-A0A1I7IA26-F1
#
_entry.id   AF-A0A1I7IA26-F1
#
_cell.length_a   1.000
_cell.length_b   1.000
_cell.length_c   1.000
_cell.angle_alpha   90.00
_cell.angle_beta   90.00
_cell.angle_gamma   90.00
#
_symmetry.space_group_name_H-M   'P 1'
#
loop_
_entity.id
_entity.type
_entity.pdbx_description
1 polymer ?
#
loop_
_entity_poly.entity_id
_entity_poly.type
_entity_poly.pdbx_seq_one_letter_code
_entity_poly.pdbx_strand_id
1 'polypeptide(L)'
;MKFKTNTYNDKKDGFSLIELLAVLGITLILFTMILPKVSNSVETAKEVKALDDVRQVVLAIEDYNILASSVINDEAKYSSICSKIDGKMIDVSCIKTIESNMTYKDMKEVLNGKKTFKMKDGKIHIT
;
A
#
# COMPACT_ATOMS: atom_id res chain seq x y z
N MET A 1 -0.38 -29.85 -68.36
CA MET A 1 0.42 -29.86 -67.11
C MET A 1 -0.56 -29.71 -65.95
N LYS A 2 -0.73 -30.72 -65.08
CA LYS A 2 -1.66 -30.66 -63.93
C LYS A 2 -0.86 -30.71 -62.63
N PHE A 3 -0.96 -29.66 -61.81
CA PHE A 3 -0.38 -29.62 -60.48
C PHE A 3 -1.34 -30.28 -59.49
N LYS A 4 -0.90 -31.36 -58.85
CA LYS A 4 -1.65 -32.06 -57.81
C LYS A 4 -1.22 -31.46 -56.46
N THR A 5 -2.03 -30.58 -55.88
CA THR A 5 -1.80 -30.05 -54.53
C THR A 5 -2.22 -31.12 -53.51
N ASN A 6 -1.25 -31.73 -52.85
CA ASN A 6 -1.50 -32.68 -51.77
C ASN A 6 -1.87 -31.88 -50.50
N THR A 7 -3.17 -31.73 -50.25
CA THR A 7 -3.66 -31.09 -49.03
C THR A 7 -3.53 -32.09 -47.88
N TYR A 8 -2.41 -32.04 -47.15
CA TYR A 8 -2.26 -32.75 -45.88
C TYR A 8 -3.29 -32.17 -44.91
N ASN A 9 -4.30 -32.97 -44.57
CA ASN A 9 -5.32 -32.60 -43.60
C ASN A 9 -4.72 -32.82 -42.21
N ASP A 10 -3.93 -31.86 -41.73
CA ASP A 10 -3.39 -31.86 -40.37
C ASP A 10 -4.56 -31.77 -39.39
N LYS A 11 -4.90 -32.92 -38.79
CA LYS A 11 -5.86 -32.98 -37.69
C LYS A 11 -5.28 -32.15 -36.55
N LYS A 12 -5.93 -31.03 -36.26
CA LYS A 12 -5.58 -30.23 -35.09
C LYS A 12 -6.05 -30.98 -33.86
N ASP A 13 -5.12 -31.59 -33.15
CA ASP A 13 -5.39 -32.18 -31.85
C ASP A 13 -5.75 -31.05 -30.87
N GLY A 14 -6.97 -31.09 -30.36
CA GLY A 14 -7.48 -30.15 -29.36
C GLY A 14 -7.38 -30.73 -27.94
N PHE A 15 -7.41 -29.86 -26.95
CA PHE A 15 -7.46 -30.27 -25.54
C PHE A 15 -8.74 -31.06 -25.22
N SER A 16 -8.61 -32.13 -24.43
CA SER A 16 -9.75 -32.86 -23.90
C SER A 16 -10.36 -32.11 -22.71
N LEU A 17 -11.68 -32.23 -22.53
CA LEU A 17 -12.39 -31.62 -21.40
C LEU A 17 -11.85 -32.11 -20.05
N ILE A 18 -11.45 -33.38 -19.97
CA ILE A 18 -10.89 -33.94 -18.73
C ILE A 18 -9.53 -33.35 -18.38
N GLU A 19 -8.70 -33.03 -19.39
CA GLU A 19 -7.39 -32.43 -19.19
C GLU A 19 -7.54 -31.00 -18.65
N LEU A 20 -8.50 -30.23 -19.20
CA LEU A 20 -8.83 -28.91 -18.69
C LEU A 20 -9.35 -28.97 -17.24
N LEU A 21 -10.22 -29.93 -16.94
CA LEU A 21 -10.76 -30.12 -15.59
C LEU A 21 -9.68 -30.52 -14.57
N ALA A 22 -8.73 -31.37 -14.97
CA ALA A 22 -7.61 -31.75 -14.12
C ALA A 22 -6.71 -30.55 -13.78
N VAL A 23 -6.42 -29.69 -14.77
CA VAL A 23 -5.63 -28.47 -14.57
C VAL A 23 -6.37 -27.47 -13.68
N LEU A 24 -7.68 -27.27 -13.88
CA LEU A 24 -8.49 -26.41 -13.01
C LEU A 24 -8.54 -26.95 -11.57
N GLY A 25 -8.65 -28.26 -11.38
CA GLY A 25 -8.60 -28.88 -10.06
C GLY A 25 -7.29 -28.61 -9.32
N ILE A 26 -6.15 -28.84 -9.97
CA ILE A 26 -4.83 -28.64 -9.36
C ILE A 26 -4.53 -27.15 -9.12
N THR A 27 -4.88 -26.27 -10.06
CA THR A 27 -4.68 -24.82 -9.89
C THR A 27 -5.46 -24.29 -8.70
N LEU A 28 -6.72 -24.70 -8.50
CA LEU A 28 -7.52 -24.28 -7.34
C LEU A 28 -6.85 -24.66 -6.01
N ILE A 29 -6.27 -25.87 -5.91
CA ILE A 29 -5.54 -26.30 -4.70
C ILE A 29 -4.33 -25.37 -4.47
N LEU A 30 -3.53 -25.10 -5.49
CA LEU A 30 -2.38 -24.20 -5.37
C LEU A 30 -2.78 -22.76 -5.02
N PHE A 31 -3.84 -22.23 -5.62
CA PHE A 31 -4.36 -20.89 -5.33
C PHE A 31 -4.72 -20.75 -3.85
N THR A 32 -5.39 -21.74 -3.26
CA THR A 32 -5.77 -21.68 -1.83
C THR A 32 -4.55 -21.54 -0.90
N MET A 33 -3.41 -22.13 -1.25
CA MET A 33 -2.19 -22.04 -0.45
C MET A 33 -1.49 -20.68 -0.55
N ILE A 34 -1.64 -19.96 -1.66
CA ILE A 34 -0.94 -18.70 -1.94
C ILE A 34 -1.70 -17.49 -1.37
N LEU A 35 -3.04 -17.51 -1.43
CA LEU A 35 -3.91 -16.40 -1.00
C LEU A 35 -3.61 -15.83 0.40
N PRO A 36 -3.48 -16.62 1.48
CA PRO A 36 -3.28 -16.05 2.83
C PRO A 36 -1.94 -15.32 2.98
N LYS A 37 -0.90 -15.79 2.28
CA LYS A 37 0.43 -15.17 2.34
C LYS A 37 0.44 -13.78 1.71
N VAL A 38 -0.22 -13.63 0.56
CA VAL A 38 -0.32 -12.33 -0.14
C VAL A 38 -1.11 -11.34 0.70
N SER A 39 -2.21 -11.77 1.33
CA SER A 39 -3.03 -10.90 2.18
C SER A 39 -2.22 -10.30 3.34
N ASN A 40 -1.45 -11.13 4.06
CA ASN A 40 -0.62 -10.67 5.18
C ASN A 40 0.49 -9.71 4.73
N SER A 41 1.17 -10.03 3.61
CA SER A 41 2.22 -9.14 3.08
C SER A 41 1.67 -7.79 2.61
N VAL A 42 0.45 -7.76 2.07
CA VAL A 42 -0.23 -6.51 1.70
C VAL A 42 -0.56 -5.67 2.93
N GLU A 43 -0.97 -6.29 4.04
CA GLU A 43 -1.24 -5.59 5.30
C GLU A 43 0.04 -4.99 5.89
N THR A 44 1.13 -5.77 5.98
CA THR A 44 2.44 -5.25 6.42
C THR A 44 2.95 -4.14 5.50
N ALA A 45 2.80 -4.27 4.18
CA ALA A 45 3.20 -3.22 3.24
C ALA A 45 2.39 -1.92 3.45
N LYS A 46 1.10 -2.03 3.79
CA LYS A 46 0.26 -0.87 4.14
C LYS A 46 0.75 -0.22 5.43
N GLU A 47 1.10 -1.00 6.46
CA GLU A 47 1.66 -0.48 7.71
C GLU A 47 2.99 0.24 7.50
N VAL A 48 3.91 -0.35 6.72
CA VAL A 48 5.21 0.27 6.40
C VAL A 48 5.01 1.57 5.62
N LYS A 49 4.09 1.58 4.65
CA LYS A 49 3.75 2.80 3.91
C LYS A 49 3.18 3.88 4.83
N ALA A 50 2.28 3.49 5.73
CA ALA A 50 1.68 4.40 6.70
C ALA A 50 2.74 5.01 7.64
N LEU A 51 3.72 4.22 8.07
CA LEU A 51 4.85 4.69 8.87
C LEU A 51 5.74 5.66 8.08
N ASP A 52 5.98 5.38 6.81
CA ASP A 52 6.75 6.25 5.92
C ASP A 52 6.04 7.60 5.70
N ASP A 53 4.72 7.58 5.49
CA ASP A 53 3.90 8.80 5.41
C ASP A 53 4.03 9.65 6.69
N VAL A 54 3.97 9.04 7.88
CA VAL A 54 4.19 9.75 9.16
C VAL A 54 5.59 10.31 9.25
N ARG A 55 6.60 9.55 8.81
CA ARG A 55 8.01 9.99 8.80
C ARG A 55 8.19 11.22 7.93
N GLN A 56 7.63 11.22 6.72
CA GLN A 56 7.68 12.35 5.80
C GLN A 56 7.04 13.59 6.46
N VAL A 57 5.86 13.45 7.06
CA VAL A 57 5.19 14.57 7.76
C VAL A 57 6.04 15.12 8.91
N VAL A 58 6.62 14.26 9.74
CA VAL A 58 7.47 14.69 10.86
C VAL A 58 8.70 15.45 10.36
N LEU A 59 9.36 14.96 9.32
CA LEU A 59 10.51 15.64 8.71
C LEU A 59 10.12 17.01 8.17
N ALA A 60 8.97 17.13 7.49
CA ALA A 60 8.51 18.43 7.00
C ALA A 60 8.13 19.41 8.10
N ILE A 61 7.62 18.92 9.25
CA ILE A 61 7.40 19.75 10.44
C ILE A 61 8.73 20.22 11.01
N GLU A 62 9.73 19.34 11.08
CA GLU A 62 11.07 19.69 11.56
C GLU A 62 11.72 20.74 10.66
N ASP A 63 11.70 20.55 9.34
CA ASP A 63 12.19 21.53 8.36
C ASP A 63 11.44 22.87 8.46
N TYR A 64 10.11 22.83 8.61
CA TYR A 64 9.32 24.03 8.84
C TYR A 64 9.73 24.75 10.14
N ASN A 65 9.92 24.01 11.23
CA ASN A 65 10.31 24.57 12.52
C ASN A 65 11.73 25.16 12.52
N ILE A 66 12.63 24.68 11.66
CA ILE A 66 13.95 25.26 11.46
C ILE A 66 13.85 26.62 10.74
N LEU A 67 12.94 26.74 9.77
CA LEU A 67 12.84 27.93 8.90
C LEU A 67 11.85 28.99 9.41
N ALA A 68 10.86 28.62 10.21
CA ALA A 68 9.77 29.50 10.65
C ALA A 68 10.01 30.08 12.05
N SER A 69 9.57 31.33 12.28
CA SER A 69 9.64 31.97 13.59
C SER A 69 8.58 31.48 14.60
N SER A 70 7.58 30.73 14.14
CA SER A 70 6.51 30.14 14.96
C SER A 70 6.54 28.62 14.88
N VAL A 71 6.92 27.97 15.98
CA VAL A 71 7.13 26.52 16.06
C VAL A 71 5.78 25.80 16.08
N ILE A 72 5.69 24.66 15.38
CA ILE A 72 4.62 23.70 15.54
C ILE A 72 4.90 22.88 16.80
N ASN A 73 4.06 23.10 17.81
CA ASN A 73 4.19 22.46 19.12
C ASN A 73 3.78 20.98 19.07
N ASP A 74 4.26 20.19 20.03
CA ASP A 74 3.99 18.75 20.15
C ASP A 74 2.49 18.39 20.27
N GLU A 75 1.63 19.35 20.63
CA GLU A 75 0.17 19.19 20.76
C GLU A 75 -0.61 19.54 19.49
N ALA A 76 0.08 19.96 18.41
CA ALA A 76 -0.59 20.32 17.17
C ALA A 76 -1.20 19.08 16.49
N LYS A 77 -2.48 19.20 16.14
CA LYS A 77 -3.21 18.19 15.36
C LYS A 77 -2.75 18.18 13.91
N TYR A 78 -2.74 17.00 13.30
CA TYR A 78 -2.39 16.81 11.89
C TYR A 78 -3.16 17.75 10.96
N SER A 79 -4.48 17.92 11.13
CA SER A 79 -5.27 18.82 10.27
C SER A 79 -4.79 20.28 10.25
N SER A 80 -4.32 20.78 11.39
CA SER A 80 -3.77 22.13 11.55
C SER A 80 -2.33 22.25 11.03
N ILE A 81 -1.63 21.12 10.90
CA ILE A 81 -0.29 21.01 10.33
C ILE A 81 -0.38 20.98 8.81
N CYS A 82 -1.31 20.19 8.25
CA CYS A 82 -1.51 20.07 6.82
C CYS A 82 -1.65 21.45 6.17
N SER A 83 -2.52 22.31 6.68
CA SER A 83 -2.76 23.64 6.10
C SER A 83 -1.55 24.59 6.12
N LYS A 84 -0.54 24.34 6.97
CA LYS A 84 0.67 25.18 7.07
C LYS A 84 1.81 24.69 6.19
N ILE A 85 1.84 23.38 5.91
CA ILE A 85 2.95 22.69 5.24
C ILE A 85 2.60 22.34 3.78
N ASP A 86 1.30 22.22 3.48
CA ASP A 86 0.78 21.83 2.16
C ASP A 86 1.24 22.77 1.04
N GLY A 87 1.80 22.16 -0.01
CA GLY A 87 2.33 22.85 -1.18
C GLY A 87 3.65 23.59 -0.97
N LYS A 88 4.20 23.61 0.26
CA LYS A 88 5.44 24.34 0.58
C LYS A 88 6.62 23.42 0.88
N MET A 89 6.40 22.36 1.66
CA MET A 89 7.45 21.39 2.03
C MET A 89 7.04 19.94 1.68
N ILE A 90 5.74 19.62 1.76
CA ILE A 90 5.16 18.35 1.35
C ILE A 90 3.84 18.60 0.64
N ASP A 91 3.51 17.77 -0.33
CA ASP A 91 2.15 17.68 -0.87
C ASP A 91 1.30 16.82 0.06
N VAL A 92 0.53 17.48 0.93
CA VAL A 92 -0.22 16.82 2.01
C VAL A 92 -1.54 16.24 1.49
N SER A 93 -1.98 16.66 0.30
CA SER A 93 -3.12 16.08 -0.42
C SER A 93 -2.91 14.59 -0.75
N CYS A 94 -1.64 14.15 -0.75
CA CYS A 94 -1.21 12.78 -1.02
C CYS A 94 -1.32 11.86 0.21
N ILE A 95 -1.27 12.41 1.42
CA ILE A 95 -1.13 11.65 2.66
C ILE A 95 -2.50 11.45 3.33
N LYS A 96 -3.21 10.41 2.87
CA LYS A 96 -4.56 10.04 3.35
C LYS A 96 -4.55 9.01 4.49
N THR A 97 -3.38 8.49 4.81
CA THR A 97 -3.19 7.36 5.72
C THR A 97 -3.18 7.79 7.21
N ILE A 98 -3.00 9.08 7.48
CA ILE A 98 -2.94 9.64 8.84
C ILE A 98 -4.31 10.17 9.27
N GLU A 99 -4.72 9.90 10.51
CA GLU A 99 -5.92 10.49 11.07
C GLU A 99 -5.76 11.98 11.39
N SER A 100 -6.80 12.75 11.10
CA SER A 100 -6.82 14.22 11.26
C SER A 100 -6.66 14.69 12.71
N ASN A 101 -6.98 13.85 13.69
CA ASN A 101 -6.87 14.12 15.12
C ASN A 101 -5.49 13.76 15.71
N MET A 102 -4.63 13.06 14.96
CA MET A 102 -3.34 12.58 15.46
C MET A 102 -2.44 13.76 15.77
N THR A 103 -1.79 13.73 16.92
CA THR A 103 -0.94 14.81 17.40
C THR A 103 0.50 14.64 16.92
N TYR A 104 1.24 15.75 16.77
CA TYR A 104 2.67 15.68 16.43
C TYR A 104 3.50 14.83 17.41
N LYS A 105 3.19 14.89 18.72
CA LYS A 105 3.78 14.00 19.74
C LYS A 105 3.55 12.53 19.43
N ASP A 106 2.33 12.18 19.04
CA ASP A 106 1.95 10.81 18.76
C ASP A 106 2.69 10.28 17.52
N MET A 107 2.88 11.10 16.50
CA MET A 107 3.66 10.77 15.31
C MET A 107 5.12 10.47 15.66
N LYS A 108 5.75 11.30 16.52
CA LYS A 108 7.10 11.04 17.02
C LYS A 108 7.19 9.75 17.82
N GLU A 109 6.21 9.47 18.67
CA GLU A 109 6.19 8.26 19.50
C GLU A 109 6.01 6.98 18.66
N VAL A 110 5.22 7.04 17.58
CA VAL A 110 5.08 5.97 16.60
C VAL A 110 6.39 5.72 15.85
N LEU A 111 7.08 6.77 15.37
CA LEU A 111 8.37 6.62 14.68
C LEU A 111 9.48 6.05 15.58
N ASN A 112 9.45 6.40 16.86
CA ASN A 112 10.42 5.92 17.84
C ASN A 112 10.10 4.51 18.37
N GLY A 113 9.05 3.85 17.85
CA GLY A 113 8.64 2.52 18.29
C GLY A 113 8.09 2.46 19.73
N LYS A 114 7.73 3.61 20.32
CA LYS A 114 7.20 3.71 21.69
C LYS A 114 5.70 3.48 21.76
N LYS A 115 4.99 3.70 20.65
CA LYS A 115 3.55 3.43 20.50
C LYS A 115 3.31 2.45 19.38
N THR A 116 2.41 1.51 19.62
CA THR A 116 1.93 0.59 18.59
C THR A 116 0.77 1.24 17.85
N PHE A 117 0.77 1.14 16.53
CA PHE A 117 -0.33 1.58 15.70
C PHE A 117 -0.93 0.39 14.97
N LYS A 118 -2.22 0.50 14.63
CA LYS A 118 -2.92 -0.48 13.80
C LYS A 118 -3.57 0.23 12.63
N MET A 119 -3.57 -0.44 11.49
CA MET A 119 -4.33 0.00 10.33
C MET A 119 -5.80 -0.39 10.50
N LYS A 120 -6.69 0.61 10.55
CA LYS A 120 -8.15 0.40 10.49
C LYS A 120 -8.74 1.34 9.46
N ASP A 121 -9.56 0.82 8.55
CA ASP A 121 -10.21 1.58 7.47
C ASP A 121 -9.24 2.40 6.59
N GLY A 122 -8.01 1.90 6.40
CA GLY A 122 -6.99 2.59 5.60
C GLY A 122 -6.35 3.79 6.29
N LYS A 123 -6.54 3.94 7.61
CA LYS A 123 -5.88 4.97 8.44
C LYS A 123 -5.18 4.38 9.67
N ILE A 124 -4.16 5.08 10.14
CA ILE A 124 -3.41 4.76 11.36
C ILE A 124 -4.26 5.12 12.58
N HIS A 125 -4.71 4.10 13.32
CA HIS A 125 -5.26 4.25 14.66
C HIS A 125 -4.17 3.90 15.68
N ILE A 126 -3.97 4.75 16.68
CA ILE A 126 -3.08 4.47 17.80
C ILE A 126 -3.85 3.61 18.80
N THR A 127 -3.23 2.52 19.27
CA THR A 127 -3.78 1.67 20.34
C THR A 127 -3.12 2.01 21.67
#